data_AF-A0A3C1K886-F1
#
_entry.id   AF-A0A3C1K886-F1
#
_cell.length_a   1.000
_cell.length_b   1.000
_cell.length_c   1.000
_cell.angle_alpha   90.00
_cell.angle_beta   90.00
_cell.angle_gamma   90.00
#
_symmetry.space_group_name_H-M   'P 1'
#
loop_
_entity.id
_entity.type
_entity.pdbx_description
1 polymer ?
#
loop_
_entity_poly.entity_id
_entity_poly.type
_entity_poly.pdbx_seq_one_letter_code
_entity_poly.pdbx_strand_id
1 'polypeptide(L)' 'MYYKLSKVRDSIMVEIAVPGQRWEVEFFEDDHVEIEKFVSNGTIYNEKELDILFKDFSY' A
#
# COMPACT_ATOMS: atom_id res chain seq x y z
N MET A 1 -14.72 3.38 7.17
CA MET A 1 -13.66 4.05 6.38
C MET A 1 -12.49 4.24 7.32
N TYR A 2 -11.32 3.69 6.99
CA TYR A 2 -10.09 3.86 7.77
C TYR A 2 -9.09 4.64 6.91
N TYR A 3 -8.41 5.61 7.52
CA TYR A 3 -7.36 6.37 6.88
C TYR A 3 -6.19 6.58 7.84
N LYS A 4 -4.97 6.58 7.30
CA LYS A 4 -3.74 6.88 8.05
C LYS A 4 -2.99 7.99 7.32
N LEU A 5 -2.51 8.96 8.10
CA LEU A 5 -1.68 10.06 7.61
C LEU A 5 -0.24 9.86 8.08
N SER A 6 0.71 9.95 7.16
CA SER A 6 2.14 9.85 7.48
C SER A 6 2.92 10.93 6.73
N LYS A 7 3.93 11.54 7.38
CA LYS A 7 4.91 12.38 6.69
C LYS A 7 6.06 11.48 6.20
N VAL A 8 6.26 11.41 4.89
CA VAL A 8 7.34 10.62 4.28
C VAL A 8 8.24 11.60 3.53
N ARG A 9 9.35 12.01 4.17
CA ARG A 9 10.30 12.99 3.59
C ARG A 9 9.60 14.30 3.16
N ASP A 10 9.63 14.60 1.85
CA ASP A 10 9.13 15.81 1.19
C ASP A 10 7.70 15.65 0.64
N SER A 11 6.99 14.59 1.04
CA SER A 11 5.59 14.37 0.70
C SER A 11 4.73 14.07 1.93
N ILE A 12 3.44 14.36 1.80
CA ILE A 12 2.41 13.91 2.73
C ILE A 12 1.73 12.70 2.10
N MET A 13 1.84 11.53 2.76
CA MET A 13 1.18 10.31 2.32
C MET A 13 -0.13 10.10 3.09
N VAL A 14 -1.20 9.87 2.33
CA VAL A 14 -2.52 9.44 2.82
C VAL A 14 -2.76 8.01 2.38
N GLU A 15 -2.88 7.09 3.34
CA GLU A 15 -3.32 5.72 3.08
C GLU A 15 -4.84 5.62 3.28
N ILE A 16 -5.54 5.08 2.27
CA ILE A 16 -7.00 4.96 2.25
C ILE A 16 -7.37 3.48 2.12
N ALA A 17 -8.16 2.98 3.08
CA ALA A 17 -8.72 1.63 3.03
C ALA A 17 -10.09 1.63 2.32
N VAL A 18 -10.15 1.01 1.16
CA VAL A 18 -11.37 0.78 0.36
C VAL A 18 -11.69 -0.73 0.39
N PRO A 19 -12.96 -1.16 0.39
CA PRO A 19 -13.26 -2.59 0.28
C PRO A 19 -12.57 -3.23 -0.94
N GLY A 20 -11.68 -4.20 -0.68
CA GLY A 20 -10.90 -4.87 -1.71
C GLY A 20 -9.72 -4.08 -2.29
N GLN A 21 -9.41 -2.88 -1.79
CA GLN A 21 -8.30 -2.06 -2.29
C GLN A 21 -7.62 -1.27 -1.15
N ARG A 22 -6.33 -1.02 -1.29
CA ARG A 22 -5.59 -0.05 -0.47
C ARG A 22 -4.99 0.97 -1.41
N TRP A 23 -5.24 2.24 -1.15
CA TRP A 23 -4.71 3.32 -1.98
C TRP A 23 -3.68 4.08 -1.17
N GLU A 24 -2.56 4.39 -1.79
CA GLU A 24 -1.57 5.32 -1.29
C GLU A 24 -1.62 6.57 -2.17
N VAL A 25 -1.82 7.73 -1.54
CA VAL A 25 -1.85 9.02 -2.22
C VAL A 25 -0.75 9.89 -1.63
N GLU A 26 0.21 10.31 -2.45
CA GLU A 26 1.28 11.22 -2.04
C GLU A 26 1.05 12.62 -2.61
N PHE A 27 1.11 13.61 -1.73
CA PHE A 27 1.04 15.03 -2.06
C PHE A 27 2.42 15.65 -1.87
N PHE A 28 2.97 16.25 -2.93
CA PHE A 28 4.29 16.88 -2.94
C PHE A 28 4.19 18.40 -2.78
N GLU A 29 5.31 19.05 -2.45
CA GLU A 29 5.36 20.51 -2.26
C GLU A 29 5.16 21.32 -3.56
N ASP A 30 5.35 20.70 -4.72
CA ASP A 30 5.21 21.31 -6.05
C ASP A 30 3.80 21.11 -6.66
N ASP A 31 2.82 20.81 -5.81
CA ASP A 31 1.43 20.48 -6.18
C ASP A 31 1.27 19.19 -7.02
N HIS A 32 2.34 18.41 -7.22
CA HIS A 32 2.25 17.09 -7.84
C HIS A 32 1.55 16.09 -6.90
N VAL A 33 0.81 15.16 -7.49
CA VAL A 33 0.09 14.12 -6.76
C VAL A 33 0.32 12.78 -7.43
N GLU A 34 0.77 11.80 -6.64
CA GLU A 34 0.90 10.41 -7.08
C GLU A 34 -0.12 9.53 -6.39
N ILE A 35 -0.70 8.59 -7.14
CA ILE A 35 -1.71 7.66 -6.65
C ILE A 35 -1.30 6.25 -7.05
N GLU A 36 -1.03 5.41 -6.06
CA GLU A 36 -0.86 3.97 -6.24
C GLU A 36 -2.07 3.21 -5.70
N LYS A 37 -2.56 2.22 -6.46
CA LYS A 37 -3.70 1.38 -6.09
C LYS A 37 -3.28 -0.07 -5.97
N PHE A 38 -3.33 -0.58 -4.75
CA PHE A 38 -3.20 -2.00 -4.46
C PHE A 38 -4.58 -2.63 -4.51
N VAL A 39 -4.85 -3.44 -5.53
CA VAL A 39 -6.14 -4.12 -5.73
C VAL A 39 -6.00 -5.57 -5.27
N SER A 40 -6.86 -5.98 -4.33
CA SER A 40 -6.94 -7.38 -3.92
C SER A 40 -7.41 -8.23 -5.10
N ASN A 41 -6.75 -9.37 -5.32
CA ASN A 41 -7.22 -10.40 -6.25
C ASN A 41 -8.40 -11.23 -5.68
N GLY A 42 -8.93 -10.85 -4.51
CA GLY A 42 -10.03 -11.53 -3.83
C GLY A 42 -9.67 -12.87 -3.19
N THR A 43 -8.41 -13.31 -3.31
CA THR A 43 -7.96 -14.60 -2.80
C THR A 43 -7.35 -14.44 -1.41
N ILE A 44 -7.77 -15.32 -0.49
CA ILE A 44 -7.17 -15.44 0.84
C ILE A 44 -6.30 -16.69 0.82
N TYR A 45 -5.01 -16.52 1.05
CA TYR A 45 -4.01 -17.58 1.09
C TYR A 45 -3.81 -18.07 2.53
N ASN A 46 -3.23 -19.26 2.68
CA ASN A 46 -2.88 -19.83 3.98
C ASN A 46 -1.40 -19.60 4.32
N GLU A 47 -0.96 -20.14 5.45
CA GLU A 47 0.40 -19.95 5.99
C GLU A 47 1.54 -20.41 5.05
N LYS A 48 1.25 -21.27 4.06
CA LYS A 48 2.26 -21.73 3.08
C LYS A 48 2.79 -20.61 2.20
N GLU A 49 2.05 -19.51 2.06
CA GLU A 49 2.53 -18.36 1.31
C GLU A 49 3.75 -17.69 1.98
N LEU A 50 3.94 -17.89 3.29
CA LEU A 50 5.13 -17.44 4.00
C LEU A 50 6.40 -18.14 3.51
N ASP A 51 6.32 -19.43 3.16
CA ASP A 51 7.45 -20.17 2.60
C ASP A 51 7.88 -19.58 1.25
N ILE A 52 6.91 -19.19 0.41
CA ILE A 52 7.15 -18.52 -0.88
C ILE A 52 7.78 -17.15 -0.64
N LEU A 53 7.23 -16.36 0.30
CA LEU A 53 7.76 -15.03 0.64
C LEU A 53 9.24 -15.10 1.04
N PHE A 54 9.61 -16.03 1.93
CA PHE A 54 11.01 -16.15 2.35
C PHE A 54 11.91 -16.70 1.24
N LYS A 55 11.44 -17.68 0.48
CA LYS A 55 12.21 -18.27 -0.63
C LYS A 55 12.53 -17.25 -1.72
N ASP A 56 11.55 -16.43 -2.09
CA ASP A 56 11.65 -15.58 -3.27
C ASP A 56 12.15 -14.15 -2.94
N PHE A 57 12.02 -13.69 -1.69
CA PHE A 57 12.29 -12.28 -1.33
C PHE A 57 13.24 -12.05 -0.13
N SER A 58 13.80 -13.08 0.50
CA SER A 58 14.62 -12.93 1.73
C SER A 58 16.13 -13.13 1.55
N TYR A 59 16.70 -12.72 0.41
CA TYR A 59 18.14 -12.80 0.14
C TYR A 59 19.02 -12.06 1.16
#